data_AF-A0A932U6W9-F1
#
_entry.id   AF-A0A932U6W9-F1
#
_cell.length_a   1.000
_cell.length_b   1.000
_cell.length_c   1.000
_cell.angle_alpha   90.00
_cell.angle_beta   90.00
_cell.angle_gamma   90.00
#
_symmetry.space_group_name_H-M   'P 1'
#
loop_
_entity.id
_entity.type
_entity.pdbx_description
1 polymer ?
#
loop_
_entity_poly.entity_id
_entity_poly.type
_entity_poly.pdbx_seq_one_letter_code
_entity_poly.pdbx_strand_id
1 'polypeptide(L)'
;MTDLVLDVGALADLLAQTLTSNRRDAVRFHSDRFIPSPVVKVLNHIVRSDGRYVVVASAFAFIELAHKWDEIVQGRFQARQLAAFLADPPDWFVVAAMERALIRFLCDVPSEVVVSSGRLQPIEWTDAIHAATTFSREEARLVTTDLRLRQIPNLTAS
;
A
#
# COMPACT_ATOMS: atom_id res chain seq x y z
N MET A 1 -7.78 -13.85 -7.52
CA MET A 1 -7.20 -12.49 -7.52
C MET A 1 -7.35 -11.94 -6.11
N THR A 2 -6.79 -10.79 -5.79
CA THR A 2 -6.62 -10.36 -4.39
C THR A 2 -6.65 -8.84 -4.32
N ASP A 3 -7.12 -8.30 -3.20
CA ASP A 3 -6.92 -6.89 -2.88
C ASP A 3 -5.43 -6.58 -2.73
N LEU A 4 -5.02 -5.38 -3.15
CA LEU A 4 -3.66 -4.91 -2.94
C LEU A 4 -3.63 -3.88 -1.83
N VAL A 5 -3.00 -4.21 -0.72
CA VAL A 5 -2.72 -3.24 0.35
C VAL A 5 -1.37 -2.60 0.08
N LEU A 6 -1.28 -1.28 0.15
CA LEU A 6 -0.04 -0.54 -0.11
C LEU A 6 0.60 -0.09 1.20
N ASP A 7 1.91 -0.34 1.33
CA ASP A 7 2.73 0.43 2.27
C ASP A 7 2.91 1.88 1.80
N VAL A 8 3.58 2.71 2.60
CA VAL A 8 3.77 4.13 2.28
C VAL A 8 4.56 4.36 0.99
N GLY A 9 5.51 3.48 0.65
CA GLY A 9 6.33 3.60 -0.55
C GLY A 9 5.52 3.29 -1.81
N ALA A 10 4.80 2.17 -1.80
CA ALA A 10 3.93 1.77 -2.89
C ALA A 10 2.76 2.76 -3.08
N LEU A 11 2.21 3.30 -1.99
CA LEU A 11 1.20 4.36 -2.04
C LEU A 11 1.75 5.61 -2.77
N ALA A 12 2.97 6.03 -2.45
CA ALA A 12 3.56 7.21 -3.07
C ALA A 12 3.79 7.03 -4.58
N ASP A 13 4.21 5.85 -5.02
CA ASP A 13 4.33 5.53 -6.44
C ASP A 13 2.98 5.54 -7.16
N LEU A 14 1.96 4.93 -6.54
CA LEU A 14 0.60 4.95 -7.08
C LEU A 14 0.11 6.38 -7.25
N LEU A 15 0.20 7.20 -6.20
CA LEU A 15 -0.23 8.59 -6.22
C LEU A 15 0.56 9.41 -7.25
N ALA A 16 1.87 9.23 -7.36
CA ALA A 16 2.67 9.91 -8.35
C ALA A 16 2.17 9.60 -9.77
N GLN A 17 1.92 8.33 -10.09
CA GLN A 17 1.41 7.95 -11.42
C GLN A 17 -0.02 8.43 -11.66
N THR A 18 -0.90 8.38 -10.66
CA THR A 18 -2.29 8.83 -10.78
C THR A 18 -2.38 10.36 -10.94
N LEU A 19 -1.63 11.12 -10.14
CA LEU A 19 -1.76 12.58 -10.07
C LEU A 19 -0.95 13.33 -11.14
N THR A 20 -0.01 12.65 -11.81
CA THR A 20 0.75 13.22 -12.94
C THR A 20 0.21 12.77 -14.30
N SER A 21 -0.70 11.80 -14.33
CA SER A 21 -1.31 11.32 -15.57
C SER A 21 -2.26 12.37 -16.15
N ASN A 22 -1.76 13.18 -17.09
CA ASN A 22 -2.55 14.13 -17.90
C ASN A 22 -3.49 13.46 -18.91
N ARG A 23 -3.71 12.14 -18.83
CA ARG A 23 -4.44 11.38 -19.85
C ARG A 23 -5.92 11.31 -19.50
N ARG A 24 -6.77 11.70 -20.47
CA ARG A 24 -8.23 11.50 -20.43
C ARG A 24 -8.63 10.02 -20.51
N ASP A 25 -7.70 9.15 -20.90
CA ASP A 25 -7.91 7.70 -21.00
C ASP A 25 -7.63 7.00 -19.67
N ALA A 26 -8.28 5.84 -19.47
CA ALA A 26 -8.18 5.01 -18.27
C ALA A 26 -6.75 4.89 -17.72
N VAL A 27 -6.60 5.13 -16.41
CA VAL A 27 -5.31 5.10 -15.70
C VAL A 27 -4.60 3.78 -15.97
N ARG A 28 -3.32 3.86 -16.36
CA ARG A 28 -2.46 2.69 -16.57
C ARG A 28 -1.15 2.85 -15.80
N PHE A 29 -0.92 1.93 -14.88
CA PHE A 29 0.25 1.90 -14.03
C PHE A 29 1.42 1.18 -14.69
N HIS A 30 2.63 1.56 -14.31
CA HIS A 30 3.90 0.93 -14.69
C HIS A 30 4.75 0.65 -13.45
N SER A 31 5.81 -0.15 -13.64
CA SER A 31 6.75 -0.45 -12.56
C SER A 31 7.48 0.83 -12.18
N ASP A 32 7.76 0.99 -10.89
CA ASP A 32 8.48 2.13 -10.33
C ASP A 32 9.25 1.67 -9.06
N ARG A 33 9.79 2.61 -8.29
CA ARG A 33 10.69 2.39 -7.15
C ARG A 33 10.18 1.36 -6.12
N PHE A 34 8.89 1.37 -5.82
CA PHE A 34 8.24 0.56 -4.80
C PHE A 34 7.18 -0.38 -5.38
N ILE A 35 6.64 -0.11 -6.58
CA ILE A 35 5.69 -0.99 -7.27
C ILE A 35 6.43 -1.83 -8.33
N PRO A 36 6.67 -3.13 -8.11
CA PRO A 36 7.37 -3.98 -9.07
C PRO A 36 6.44 -4.48 -10.20
N SER A 37 7.03 -4.85 -11.33
CA SER A 37 6.32 -5.35 -12.53
C SER A 37 5.23 -6.41 -12.29
N PRO A 38 5.39 -7.42 -11.39
CA PRO A 38 4.31 -8.38 -11.11
C PRO A 38 3.06 -7.71 -10.52
N VAL A 39 3.25 -6.77 -9.58
CA VAL A 39 2.17 -6.02 -8.92
C VAL A 39 1.44 -5.13 -9.91
N VAL A 40 2.17 -4.50 -10.84
CA VAL A 40 1.59 -3.65 -11.90
C VAL A 40 0.52 -4.38 -12.72
N LYS A 41 0.71 -5.67 -12.99
CA LYS A 41 -0.28 -6.46 -13.74
C LYS A 41 -1.59 -6.60 -12.96
N VAL A 42 -1.50 -6.87 -11.66
CA VAL A 42 -2.65 -6.99 -10.76
C VAL A 42 -3.33 -5.63 -10.58
N LEU A 43 -2.55 -4.57 -10.33
CA LEU A 43 -3.05 -3.21 -10.17
C LEU A 43 -3.83 -2.73 -11.40
N ASN A 44 -3.27 -2.91 -12.60
CA ASN A 44 -3.95 -2.56 -13.85
C ASN A 44 -5.18 -3.42 -14.12
N HIS A 45 -5.27 -4.62 -13.55
CA HIS A 45 -6.46 -5.44 -13.64
C HIS A 45 -7.55 -4.90 -12.71
N ILE A 46 -7.22 -4.61 -11.46
CA ILE A 46 -8.13 -4.01 -10.46
C ILE A 46 -8.80 -2.75 -11.03
N VAL A 47 -8.00 -1.84 -11.58
CA VAL A 47 -8.46 -0.53 -12.08
C VAL A 47 -9.39 -0.65 -13.30
N ARG A 48 -9.38 -1.79 -14.00
CA ARG A 48 -10.26 -2.08 -15.14
C ARG A 48 -11.41 -3.04 -14.79
N SER A 49 -11.42 -3.57 -13.57
CA SER A 49 -12.40 -4.57 -13.15
C SER A 49 -13.72 -3.92 -12.73
N ASP A 50 -14.72 -4.75 -12.46
CA ASP A 50 -16.05 -4.39 -11.99
C ASP A 50 -16.12 -4.01 -10.50
N GLY A 51 -14.96 -3.81 -9.85
CA GLY A 51 -14.88 -3.46 -8.43
C GLY A 51 -14.86 -4.65 -7.47
N ARG A 52 -14.73 -5.89 -7.97
CA ARG A 52 -14.60 -7.08 -7.10
C ARG A 52 -13.37 -7.03 -6.19
N TYR A 53 -12.28 -6.41 -6.66
CA TYR A 53 -11.03 -6.24 -5.92
C TYR A 53 -10.64 -4.77 -5.93
N VAL A 54 -9.96 -4.33 -4.88
CA VAL A 54 -9.59 -2.93 -4.69
C VAL A 54 -8.13 -2.77 -4.30
N VAL A 55 -7.64 -1.55 -4.52
CA VAL A 55 -6.39 -1.08 -3.94
C VAL A 55 -6.71 -0.42 -2.61
N VAL A 56 -5.94 -0.72 -1.58
CA VAL A 56 -6.18 -0.27 -0.22
C VAL A 56 -4.94 0.39 0.33
N ALA A 57 -5.11 1.51 1.00
CA ALA A 57 -4.08 2.06 1.88
C ALA A 57 -4.70 2.34 3.24
N SER A 58 -3.95 2.07 4.31
CA SER A 58 -4.39 2.47 5.65
C SER A 58 -4.43 4.00 5.75
N ALA A 59 -5.36 4.56 6.52
CA ALA A 59 -5.34 5.98 6.85
C ALA A 59 -3.98 6.40 7.46
N PHE A 60 -3.33 5.48 8.16
CA PHE A 60 -1.99 5.67 8.70
C PHE A 60 -0.91 5.82 7.62
N ALA A 61 -1.01 5.14 6.49
CA ALA A 61 -0.08 5.29 5.37
C ALA A 61 -0.04 6.75 4.87
N PHE A 62 -1.18 7.45 4.88
CA PHE A 62 -1.24 8.87 4.54
C PHE A 62 -0.60 9.77 5.61
N ILE A 63 -0.77 9.43 6.89
CA ILE A 63 -0.10 10.13 8.00
C ILE A 63 1.42 9.95 7.89
N GLU A 64 1.87 8.72 7.63
CA GLU A 64 3.28 8.39 7.42
C GLU A 64 3.85 9.12 6.20
N LEU A 65 3.11 9.14 5.09
CA LEU A 65 3.48 9.88 3.88
C LEU A 65 3.62 11.38 4.14
N ALA A 66 2.71 11.98 4.92
CA ALA A 66 2.79 13.38 5.30
C ALA A 66 4.00 13.67 6.22
N HIS A 67 4.31 12.75 7.13
CA HIS A 67 5.46 12.88 8.02
C HIS A 67 6.80 12.75 7.27
N LYS A 68 6.86 11.87 6.27
CA LYS A 68 8.04 11.59 5.45
C LYS A 68 7.95 12.23 4.06
N TRP A 69 7.25 13.37 3.96
CA TRP A 69 6.85 13.95 2.68
C TRP A 69 8.02 14.17 1.73
N ASP A 70 9.05 14.90 2.16
CA ASP A 70 10.19 15.23 1.30
C ASP A 70 11.01 13.98 0.91
N GLU A 71 11.13 13.02 1.82
CA GLU A 71 11.90 11.78 1.62
C GLU A 71 11.25 10.84 0.61
N ILE A 72 9.91 10.72 0.66
CA ILE A 72 9.14 9.75 -0.12
C ILE A 72 8.54 10.37 -1.39
N VAL A 73 7.93 11.56 -1.28
CA VAL A 73 7.24 12.21 -2.40
C VAL A 73 8.25 12.81 -3.38
N GLN A 74 9.32 13.43 -2.87
CA GLN A 74 10.42 13.99 -3.69
C GLN A 74 9.91 14.90 -4.83
N GLY A 75 8.87 15.69 -4.58
CA GLY A 75 8.27 16.61 -5.55
C GLY A 75 7.46 15.96 -6.68
N ARG A 76 7.23 14.64 -6.65
CA ARG A 76 6.47 13.92 -7.70
C ARG A 76 5.00 14.34 -7.79
N PHE A 77 4.43 14.84 -6.70
CA PHE A 77 3.12 15.46 -6.65
C PHE A 77 3.06 16.45 -5.47
N GLN A 78 2.02 17.28 -5.44
CA GLN A 78 1.85 18.37 -4.50
C GLN A 78 0.80 18.03 -3.44
N ALA A 79 0.92 18.62 -2.25
CA ALA A 79 -0.03 18.42 -1.15
C ALA A 79 -1.49 18.71 -1.57
N ARG A 80 -1.72 19.73 -2.41
CA ARG A 80 -3.05 20.04 -2.96
C ARG A 80 -3.62 18.94 -3.87
N GLN A 81 -2.76 18.22 -4.60
CA GLN A 81 -3.19 17.11 -5.45
C GLN A 81 -3.55 15.90 -4.59
N LEU A 82 -2.80 15.65 -3.51
CA LEU A 82 -3.16 14.63 -2.52
C LEU A 82 -4.49 14.98 -1.83
N ALA A 83 -4.68 16.24 -1.42
CA ALA A 83 -5.93 16.67 -0.80
C ALA A 83 -7.14 16.45 -1.72
N ALA A 84 -6.99 16.75 -3.02
CA ALA A 84 -8.03 16.48 -4.01
C ALA A 84 -8.30 14.98 -4.16
N PHE A 85 -7.26 14.14 -4.21
CA PHE A 85 -7.41 12.69 -4.25
C PHE A 85 -8.14 12.14 -3.02
N LEU A 86 -7.85 12.64 -1.83
CA LEU A 86 -8.51 12.19 -0.60
C LEU A 86 -9.96 12.67 -0.51
N ALA A 87 -10.31 13.79 -1.13
CA ALA A 87 -11.66 14.30 -1.17
C ALA A 87 -12.57 13.47 -2.10
N ASP A 88 -12.00 12.95 -3.19
CA ASP A 88 -12.71 12.16 -4.21
C ASP A 88 -11.81 11.05 -4.76
N PRO A 89 -11.54 9.99 -3.96
CA PRO A 89 -10.70 8.89 -4.40
C PRO A 89 -11.41 8.08 -5.49
N PRO A 90 -10.68 7.50 -6.46
CA PRO A 90 -11.29 6.62 -7.44
C PRO A 90 -11.99 5.42 -6.79
N ASP A 91 -13.10 4.94 -7.36
CA ASP A 91 -13.90 3.84 -6.80
C ASP A 91 -13.13 2.52 -6.58
N TRP A 92 -12.04 2.31 -7.30
CA TRP A 92 -11.15 1.15 -7.14
C TRP A 92 -10.13 1.30 -6.00
N PHE A 93 -10.13 2.44 -5.30
CA PHE A 93 -9.20 2.76 -4.21
C PHE A 93 -9.95 3.01 -2.89
N VAL A 94 -9.50 2.34 -1.83
CA VAL A 94 -10.09 2.43 -0.50
C VAL A 94 -9.07 2.94 0.52
N VAL A 95 -9.45 3.97 1.27
CA VAL A 95 -8.73 4.38 2.48
C VAL A 95 -9.29 3.60 3.67
N ALA A 96 -8.53 2.61 4.16
CA ALA A 96 -8.94 1.80 5.30
C ALA A 96 -8.80 2.58 6.61
N ALA A 97 -9.90 2.69 7.36
CA ALA A 97 -9.92 3.35 8.66
C ALA A 97 -9.18 2.52 9.74
N MET A 98 -8.55 3.21 10.69
CA MET A 98 -7.95 2.57 11.87
C MET A 98 -9.01 2.38 12.95
N GLU A 99 -9.78 1.30 12.83
CA GLU A 99 -10.81 0.98 13.82
C GLU A 99 -10.30 0.07 14.93
N ARG A 100 -11.02 0.03 16.06
CA ARG A 100 -10.72 -0.87 17.18
C ARG A 100 -10.65 -2.34 16.74
N ALA A 101 -11.42 -2.73 15.73
CA ALA A 101 -11.40 -4.07 15.16
C ALA A 101 -10.03 -4.45 14.56
N LEU A 102 -9.19 -3.47 14.17
CA LEU A 102 -7.84 -3.72 13.65
C LEU A 102 -6.89 -4.28 14.72
N ILE A 103 -7.16 -4.02 16.00
CA ILE A 103 -6.32 -4.46 17.12
C ILE A 103 -6.15 -5.98 17.15
N ARG A 104 -7.21 -6.74 16.83
CA ARG A 104 -7.12 -8.21 16.81
C ARG A 104 -6.10 -8.70 15.77
N PHE A 105 -6.04 -8.03 14.62
CA PHE A 105 -5.12 -8.37 13.54
C PHE A 105 -3.69 -7.90 13.82
N LEU A 106 -3.52 -6.85 14.62
CA LEU A 106 -2.19 -6.47 15.13
C LEU A 106 -1.59 -7.55 16.02
N CYS A 107 -2.41 -8.29 16.78
CA CYS A 107 -1.94 -9.43 17.58
C CYS A 107 -1.44 -10.59 16.71
N ASP A 108 -1.86 -10.67 15.45
CA ASP A 108 -1.41 -11.70 14.50
C ASP A 108 -0.11 -11.29 13.77
N VAL A 109 0.32 -10.02 13.90
CA VAL A 109 1.58 -9.55 13.34
C VAL A 109 2.72 -9.97 14.30
N PRO A 110 3.73 -10.71 13.82
CA PRO A 110 4.88 -11.05 14.65
C PRO A 110 5.66 -9.77 15.03
N SER A 111 6.12 -9.70 16.27
CA SER A 111 6.95 -8.58 16.75
C SER A 111 8.33 -8.53 16.08
N GLU A 112 8.81 -9.68 15.60
CA GLU A 112 10.10 -9.85 14.98
C GLU A 112 10.07 -10.97 13.94
N VAL A 113 10.95 -10.88 12.95
CA VAL A 113 11.06 -11.87 11.86
C VAL A 113 12.53 -12.20 11.58
N VAL A 114 12.79 -13.40 11.09
CA VAL A 114 14.11 -13.79 10.62
C VAL A 114 14.24 -13.38 9.15
N VAL A 115 15.10 -12.40 8.86
CA VAL A 115 15.36 -11.96 7.47
C VAL A 115 16.32 -12.93 6.76
N SER A 116 16.47 -12.80 5.44
CA SER A 116 17.30 -13.70 4.60
C SER A 116 18.76 -13.82 5.05
N SER A 117 19.29 -12.87 5.81
CA SER A 117 20.63 -12.95 6.42
C SER A 117 20.70 -13.88 7.65
N GLY A 118 19.60 -14.49 8.06
CA GLY A 118 19.47 -15.30 9.27
C GLY A 118 19.35 -14.49 10.57
N ARG A 119 19.33 -13.15 10.47
CA ARG A 119 19.19 -12.26 11.64
C ARG A 119 17.73 -12.05 12.00
N LEU A 120 17.46 -11.99 13.29
CA LEU A 120 16.19 -11.56 13.85
C LEU A 120 16.10 -10.03 13.78
N GLN A 121 15.01 -9.50 13.25
CA GLN A 121 14.77 -8.06 13.13
C GLN A 121 13.37 -7.70 13.61
N PRO A 122 13.22 -6.59 14.36
CA PRO A 122 11.92 -6.13 14.82
C PRO A 122 11.08 -5.59 13.66
N ILE A 123 9.76 -5.78 13.76
CA ILE A 123 8.77 -5.10 12.91
C ILE A 123 8.42 -3.77 13.58
N GLU A 124 8.57 -2.66 12.86
CA GLU A 124 8.16 -1.35 13.38
C GLU A 124 6.64 -1.29 13.52
N TRP A 125 6.16 -0.52 14.48
CA TRP A 125 4.72 -0.40 14.73
C TRP A 125 3.95 0.15 13.50
N THR A 126 4.58 1.04 12.72
CA THR A 126 3.99 1.57 11.48
C THR A 126 3.82 0.47 10.42
N ASP A 127 4.83 -0.40 10.29
CA ASP A 127 4.82 -1.55 9.38
C ASP A 127 3.77 -2.59 9.82
N ALA A 128 3.63 -2.78 11.14
CA ALA A 128 2.61 -3.67 11.70
C ALA A 128 1.18 -3.21 11.36
N ILE A 129 0.91 -1.90 11.22
CA ILE A 129 -0.40 -1.40 10.78
C ILE A 129 -0.70 -1.82 9.35
N HIS A 130 0.27 -1.74 8.44
CA HIS A 130 0.08 -2.17 7.05
C HIS A 130 -0.14 -3.69 6.97
N ALA A 131 0.59 -4.46 7.79
CA ALA A 131 0.40 -5.90 7.90
C ALA A 131 -1.00 -6.27 8.46
N ALA A 132 -1.40 -5.65 9.57
CA ALA A 132 -2.72 -5.86 10.17
C ALA A 132 -3.86 -5.42 9.24
N THR A 133 -3.68 -4.33 8.48
CA THR A 133 -4.64 -3.89 7.45
C THR A 133 -4.80 -4.98 6.39
N THR A 134 -3.72 -5.64 6.00
CA THR A 134 -3.75 -6.76 5.06
C THR A 134 -4.46 -7.97 5.65
N PHE A 135 -4.14 -8.37 6.89
CA PHE A 135 -4.82 -9.48 7.56
C PHE A 135 -6.30 -9.23 7.83
N SER A 136 -6.72 -7.96 7.93
CA SER A 136 -8.11 -7.62 8.14
C SER A 136 -9.03 -7.89 6.94
N ARG A 137 -8.44 -8.17 5.78
CA ARG A 137 -9.16 -8.34 4.52
C ARG A 137 -9.08 -9.78 4.03
N GLU A 138 -10.21 -10.26 3.50
CA GLU A 138 -10.25 -11.55 2.82
C GLU A 138 -9.46 -11.47 1.52
N GLU A 139 -8.59 -12.45 1.27
CA GLU A 139 -7.76 -12.51 0.06
C GLU A 139 -7.08 -11.17 -0.26
N ALA A 140 -6.24 -10.67 0.63
CA ALA A 140 -5.41 -9.49 0.40
C ALA A 140 -3.91 -9.79 0.39
N ARG A 141 -3.15 -8.93 -0.29
CA ARG A 141 -1.69 -8.98 -0.34
C ARG A 141 -1.09 -7.59 -0.18
N LEU A 142 -0.07 -7.49 0.67
CA LEU A 142 0.72 -6.30 0.89
C LEU A 142 1.73 -6.10 -0.24
N VAL A 143 1.76 -4.89 -0.79
CA VAL A 143 2.79 -4.39 -1.69
C VAL A 143 3.81 -3.62 -0.87
N THR A 144 5.01 -4.18 -0.75
CA THR A 144 6.09 -3.60 0.04
C THR A 144 7.47 -3.95 -0.47
N THR A 145 8.42 -3.04 -0.29
CA THR A 145 9.86 -3.30 -0.49
C THR A 145 10.58 -3.70 0.79
N ASP A 146 9.91 -3.64 1.94
CA ASP A 146 10.51 -4.02 3.22
C ASP A 146 10.76 -5.53 3.28
N LEU A 147 12.04 -5.90 3.42
CA LEU A 147 12.46 -7.29 3.47
C LEU A 147 11.91 -8.04 4.69
N ARG A 148 11.63 -7.33 5.80
CA ARG A 148 11.07 -7.88 7.03
C ARG A 148 9.62 -8.28 6.81
N LEU A 149 8.80 -7.38 6.25
CA LEU A 149 7.39 -7.67 5.96
C LEU A 149 7.23 -8.83 4.97
N ARG A 150 8.17 -9.01 4.03
CA ARG A 150 8.19 -10.15 3.11
C ARG A 150 8.44 -11.51 3.79
N GLN A 151 8.93 -11.53 5.03
CA GLN A 151 9.11 -12.77 5.79
C GLN A 151 7.83 -13.22 6.50
N ILE A 152 6.80 -12.35 6.56
CA ILE A 152 5.54 -12.69 7.22
C ILE A 152 4.74 -13.60 6.28
N PRO A 153 4.41 -14.85 6.69
CA PRO A 153 3.71 -15.78 5.84
C PRO A 153 2.36 -15.24 5.35
N ASN A 154 2.04 -15.50 4.08
CA ASN A 154 0.79 -15.09 3.42
C ASN A 154 0.53 -13.59 3.33
N LEU A 155 1.51 -12.74 3.69
CA LEU A 155 1.32 -11.29 3.72
C LEU A 155 1.49 -10.65 2.33
N THR A 156 2.58 -10.92 1.62
CA THR A 156 3.00 -10.07 0.49
C THR A 156 2.59 -10.59 -0.89
N ALA A 157 2.37 -9.66 -1.83
CA ALA A 157 2.23 -9.98 -3.25
C ALA A 157 3.62 -10.24 -3.85
N SER A 158 3.91 -11.50 -4.19
CA SER A 158 5.15 -11.93 -4.83
C SER A 158 5.19 -11.60 -6.33
#